data_AF-A0AA35SPJ5-F1
#
_entry.id   AF-A0AA35SPJ5-F1
#
_cell.length_a   1.000
_cell.length_b   1.000
_cell.length_c   1.000
_cell.angle_alpha   90.00
_cell.angle_beta   90.00
_cell.angle_gamma   90.00
#
_symmetry.space_group_name_H-M   'P 1'
#
loop_
_entity.id
_entity.type
_entity.pdbx_description
1 polymer ?
#
loop_
_entity_poly.entity_id
_entity_poly.type
_entity_poly.pdbx_seq_one_letter_code
_entity_poly.pdbx_strand_id
1 'polypeptide(L)'
;TDECAEETHDCGENALCNNTVGGYVCVCEDGYSPLDDRNVNCTRLAPTSITLPETASITLPEFATINALDTASVSISMDVMGTPRPARDGREPGLTVGLTLALILTLLLLLAVLVTVLLSYIARRRHERQRYVGLVVYLLLAA
;
A
#
# COMPACT_ATOMS: atom_id res chain seq x y z
N THR A 1 43.31 -3.92 1.60
CA THR A 1 42.87 -5.31 1.73
C THR A 1 42.37 -5.75 0.37
N ASP A 2 42.43 -7.04 0.08
CA ASP A 2 41.82 -7.58 -1.13
C ASP A 2 40.82 -8.65 -0.71
N GLU A 3 39.58 -8.22 -0.49
CA GLU A 3 38.52 -9.09 -0.03
C GLU A 3 38.15 -10.17 -1.06
N CYS A 4 38.49 -9.96 -2.33
CA CYS A 4 38.31 -10.94 -3.39
C CYS A 4 39.37 -12.05 -3.31
N ALA A 5 40.63 -11.68 -3.13
CA ALA A 5 41.73 -12.65 -2.99
C ALA A 5 41.72 -13.38 -1.63
N GLU A 6 41.20 -12.72 -0.59
CA GLU A 6 41.06 -13.30 0.76
C GLU A 6 39.75 -14.10 0.93
N GLU A 7 38.87 -14.11 -0.08
CA GLU A 7 37.54 -14.73 -0.05
C GLU A 7 36.67 -14.28 1.15
N THR A 8 36.85 -13.03 1.58
CA THR A 8 36.11 -12.42 2.69
C THR A 8 34.93 -11.55 2.22
N HIS A 9 34.59 -11.63 0.94
CA HIS A 9 33.48 -10.89 0.33
C HIS A 9 32.14 -11.61 0.51
N ASP A 10 31.03 -10.86 0.39
CA ASP A 10 29.67 -11.39 0.50
C ASP A 10 28.96 -11.52 -0.86
N CYS A 11 29.68 -11.46 -2.00
CA CYS A 11 29.07 -11.70 -3.32
C CYS A 11 28.41 -13.08 -3.39
N GLY A 12 27.16 -13.14 -3.88
CA GLY A 12 26.41 -14.39 -3.97
C GLY A 12 26.72 -15.19 -5.23
N GLU A 13 25.97 -16.28 -5.43
CA GLU A 13 26.15 -17.16 -6.59
C GLU A 13 25.87 -16.43 -7.91
N ASN A 14 26.69 -16.71 -8.93
CA ASN A 14 26.67 -16.04 -10.25
C ASN A 14 27.02 -14.53 -10.19
N ALA A 15 27.77 -14.12 -9.16
CA ALA A 15 28.36 -12.80 -9.05
C ALA A 15 29.89 -12.90 -8.91
N LEU A 16 30.60 -12.03 -9.62
CA LEU A 16 32.04 -11.87 -9.58
C LEU A 16 32.42 -10.77 -8.59
N CYS A 17 33.41 -11.04 -7.74
CA CYS A 17 34.01 -10.04 -6.87
C CYS A 17 35.03 -9.22 -7.65
N ASN A 18 34.92 -7.90 -7.61
CA ASN A 18 35.92 -6.98 -8.13
C ASN A 18 36.45 -6.08 -7.01
N ASN A 19 37.74 -6.22 -6.71
CA ASN A 19 38.38 -5.45 -5.66
C ASN A 19 38.55 -3.99 -6.08
N THR A 20 38.35 -3.06 -5.16
CA THR A 20 38.44 -1.61 -5.39
C THR A 20 39.25 -0.93 -4.30
N VAL A 21 39.71 0.29 -4.55
CA VAL A 21 40.40 1.06 -3.50
C VAL A 21 39.38 1.46 -2.44
N GLY A 22 39.40 0.79 -1.29
CA GLY A 22 38.50 1.05 -0.15
C GLY A 22 37.43 -0.03 0.09
N GLY A 23 37.46 -1.15 -0.65
CA GLY A 23 36.57 -2.30 -0.45
C GLY A 23 36.40 -3.09 -1.75
N TYR A 24 35.28 -3.78 -1.93
CA TYR A 24 34.97 -4.55 -3.15
C TYR A 24 33.57 -4.25 -3.68
N VAL A 25 33.32 -4.60 -4.94
CA VAL A 25 31.98 -4.57 -5.57
C VAL A 25 31.67 -5.92 -6.19
N CYS A 26 30.40 -6.33 -6.14
CA CYS A 26 29.92 -7.53 -6.81
C CYS A 26 29.36 -7.17 -8.18
N VAL A 27 29.60 -8.01 -9.18
CA VAL A 27 29.12 -7.82 -10.56
C VAL A 27 28.50 -9.13 -11.02
N CYS A 28 27.23 -9.12 -11.45
CA CYS A 28 26.61 -10.35 -11.96
C CYS A 28 27.33 -10.86 -13.20
N GLU A 29 27.46 -12.18 -13.30
CA GLU A 29 27.98 -12.85 -14.49
C GLU A 29 27.10 -12.61 -15.72
N ASP A 30 27.69 -12.81 -16.90
CA ASP A 30 26.97 -12.64 -18.17
C ASP A 30 25.70 -13.50 -18.22
N GLY A 31 24.58 -12.84 -18.55
CA GLY A 31 23.26 -13.48 -18.58
C GLY A 31 22.52 -13.51 -17.24
N TYR A 32 23.12 -12.98 -16.17
CA TYR A 32 22.47 -12.76 -14.89
C TYR A 32 22.22 -11.27 -14.66
N SER A 33 21.18 -10.95 -13.87
CA SER A 33 20.82 -9.57 -13.53
C SER A 33 20.69 -9.40 -12.02
N PRO A 34 21.06 -8.22 -11.48
CA PRO A 34 20.99 -7.96 -10.06
C PRO A 34 19.54 -7.76 -9.60
N LEU A 35 19.18 -8.34 -8.46
CA LEU A 35 17.88 -8.14 -7.81
C LEU A 35 17.93 -7.11 -6.68
N ASP A 36 19.14 -6.70 -6.29
CA ASP A 36 19.47 -5.80 -5.20
C ASP A 36 20.58 -4.81 -5.60
N ASP A 37 20.69 -3.70 -4.86
CA ASP A 37 21.62 -2.61 -5.17
C ASP A 37 23.11 -2.96 -4.94
N ARG A 38 23.39 -4.07 -4.21
CA ARG A 38 24.76 -4.53 -3.95
C ARG A 38 25.21 -5.63 -4.90
N ASN A 39 24.34 -6.05 -5.84
CA ASN A 39 24.60 -7.12 -6.80
C ASN A 39 25.06 -8.43 -6.13
N VAL A 40 24.55 -8.69 -4.92
CA VAL A 40 24.84 -9.94 -4.19
C VAL A 40 23.91 -11.04 -4.69
N ASN A 41 22.69 -10.71 -5.13
CA ASN A 41 21.71 -11.69 -5.61
C ASN A 41 21.52 -11.54 -7.13
N CYS A 42 22.23 -12.40 -7.87
CA CYS A 42 22.21 -12.43 -9.32
C CYS A 42 21.35 -13.60 -9.81
N THR A 43 20.32 -13.29 -10.60
CA THR A 43 19.43 -14.31 -11.17
C THR A 43 19.42 -14.25 -12.68
N ARG A 44 19.36 -15.42 -13.31
CA ARG A 44 19.20 -15.53 -14.74
C ARG A 44 17.77 -15.14 -15.07
N LEU A 45 17.57 -13.91 -15.53
CA LEU A 45 16.29 -13.50 -16.08
C LEU A 45 16.07 -14.31 -17.37
N ALA A 46 15.06 -15.17 -17.36
CA ALA A 46 14.62 -15.81 -18.60
C ALA A 46 14.28 -14.71 -19.62
N PRO A 47 14.63 -14.88 -20.90
CA PRO A 47 14.33 -13.88 -21.91
C PRO A 47 12.82 -13.63 -21.95
N THR A 48 12.42 -12.36 -21.88
CA THR A 48 11.01 -11.91 -21.99
C THR A 48 10.42 -12.13 -23.39
N SER A 49 11.21 -12.66 -24.31
CA SER A 49 10.84 -12.99 -25.68
C SER A 49 11.27 -14.42 -25.96
N ILE A 50 10.29 -15.31 -26.04
CA ILE A 50 10.50 -16.69 -26.46
C ILE A 50 10.20 -16.74 -27.96
N THR A 51 11.17 -17.11 -28.78
CA THR A 51 10.94 -17.56 -30.16
C THR A 51 10.49 -19.01 -30.10
N LEU A 52 9.21 -19.28 -30.43
CA LEU A 52 8.68 -20.63 -30.44
C LEU A 52 9.03 -21.31 -31.77
N PRO A 53 9.62 -22.52 -31.79
CA PRO A 53 9.56 -23.37 -32.97
C PRO A 53 8.09 -23.77 -33.25
N GLU A 54 7.76 -24.10 -34.50
CA GLU A 54 6.41 -24.42 -34.99
C GLU A 54 5.62 -25.49 -34.17
N THR A 55 6.25 -26.17 -33.21
CA THR A 55 5.66 -27.26 -32.41
C THR A 55 5.82 -27.11 -30.89
N ALA A 56 6.15 -25.93 -30.35
CA ALA A 56 6.21 -25.73 -28.90
C ALA A 56 4.84 -25.39 -28.27
N SER A 57 4.47 -26.09 -27.20
CA SER A 57 3.33 -25.73 -26.33
C SER A 57 3.85 -25.21 -24.98
N ILE A 58 3.40 -24.02 -24.60
CA ILE A 58 3.78 -23.37 -23.33
C ILE A 58 2.57 -23.42 -22.40
N THR A 59 2.72 -24.03 -21.23
CA THR A 59 1.71 -24.01 -20.17
C THR A 59 1.95 -22.79 -19.28
N LEU A 60 1.09 -21.78 -19.38
CA LEU A 60 1.19 -20.53 -18.62
C LEU A 60 0.31 -20.55 -17.36
N PRO A 61 0.71 -19.86 -16.27
CA PRO A 61 -0.19 -19.62 -15.15
C PRO A 61 -1.38 -18.75 -15.59
N GLU A 62 -2.52 -18.91 -14.93
CA GLU A 62 -3.80 -18.25 -15.30
C GLU A 62 -3.75 -16.70 -15.27
N PHE A 63 -2.68 -16.12 -14.69
CA PHE A 63 -2.46 -14.67 -14.58
C PHE A 63 -1.42 -14.11 -15.58
N ALA A 64 -0.96 -14.90 -16.55
CA ALA A 64 -0.04 -14.40 -17.57
C ALA A 64 -0.81 -13.81 -18.75
N THR A 65 -0.41 -12.61 -19.20
CA THR A 65 -0.87 -12.01 -20.44
C THR A 65 0.12 -12.29 -21.57
N ILE A 66 -0.40 -12.63 -22.75
CA ILE A 66 0.38 -13.00 -23.93
C ILE A 66 0.23 -11.88 -24.97
N ASN A 67 1.30 -11.16 -25.27
CA ASN A 67 1.31 -10.12 -26.29
C ASN A 67 2.18 -10.57 -27.47
N ALA A 68 1.56 -10.72 -28.64
CA ALA A 68 2.27 -11.04 -29.88
C ALA A 68 3.14 -9.84 -30.31
N LEU A 69 4.44 -10.07 -30.51
CA LEU A 69 5.38 -9.05 -30.96
C LEU A 69 5.62 -9.15 -32.47
N ASP A 70 5.65 -10.39 -32.98
CA ASP A 70 5.70 -10.76 -34.40
C ASP A 70 5.09 -12.18 -34.58
N THR A 71 4.88 -12.61 -35.82
CA THR A 71 4.53 -13.95 -36.28
C THR A 71 5.39 -15.07 -35.67
N ALA A 72 6.65 -14.81 -35.29
CA ALA A 72 7.55 -15.80 -34.69
C ALA A 72 7.92 -15.52 -33.23
N SER A 73 7.44 -14.42 -32.63
CA SER A 73 7.85 -14.02 -31.28
C SER A 73 6.71 -13.47 -30.44
N VAL A 74 6.71 -13.87 -29.18
CA VAL A 74 5.67 -13.50 -28.22
C VAL A 74 6.34 -13.02 -26.94
N SER A 75 5.77 -11.99 -26.34
CA SER A 75 6.13 -11.52 -25.01
C SER A 75 5.13 -12.05 -23.98
N ILE A 76 5.66 -12.65 -22.92
CA ILE A 76 4.88 -13.12 -21.78
C ILE A 76 5.07 -12.11 -20.67
N SER A 77 4.00 -11.38 -20.35
CA SER A 77 3.98 -10.51 -19.18
C SER A 77 3.28 -11.26 -18.06
N MET A 78 4.02 -11.56 -17.01
CA MET A 78 3.42 -12.00 -15.76
C MET A 78 3.07 -10.75 -14.97
N ASP A 79 1.78 -10.47 -14.81
CA ASP A 79 1.36 -9.62 -13.71
C ASP A 79 1.56 -10.45 -12.46
N VAL A 80 2.82 -10.52 -11.98
CA VAL A 80 3.01 -10.75 -10.56
C VAL A 80 2.19 -9.63 -9.96
N MET A 81 1.12 -9.98 -9.23
CA MET A 81 0.53 -9.12 -8.22
C MET A 81 1.65 -8.90 -7.21
N GLY A 82 2.66 -8.13 -7.62
CA GLY A 82 3.77 -7.72 -6.83
C GLY A 82 3.09 -6.88 -5.80
N THR A 83 3.07 -7.37 -4.57
CA THR A 83 2.85 -6.47 -3.46
C THR A 83 3.77 -5.29 -3.72
N PRO A 84 3.25 -4.06 -3.83
CA PRO A 84 4.08 -2.92 -4.16
C PRO A 84 5.25 -2.93 -3.17
N ARG A 85 6.49 -3.06 -3.68
CA ARG A 85 7.67 -2.86 -2.83
C ARG A 85 7.47 -1.48 -2.24
N PRO A 86 7.45 -1.31 -0.91
CA PRO A 86 7.26 0.01 -0.33
C PRO A 86 8.42 0.85 -0.83
N ALA A 87 8.11 1.85 -1.66
CA ALA A 87 9.04 2.92 -1.95
C ALA A 87 9.47 3.46 -0.58
N ARG A 88 10.76 3.35 -0.27
CA ARG A 88 11.36 4.10 0.84
C ARG A 88 11.40 5.56 0.40
N ASP A 89 10.23 6.18 0.40
CA ASP A 89 10.09 7.62 0.44
C ASP A 89 9.29 7.99 1.69
N GLY A 90 9.68 9.11 2.29
CA GLY A 90 9.31 9.48 3.64
C GLY A 90 7.80 9.59 3.87
N ARG A 91 7.32 8.85 4.87
CA ARG A 91 6.10 9.13 5.65
C ARG A 91 4.78 9.12 4.87
N GLU A 92 4.39 7.94 4.41
CA GLU A 92 2.97 7.60 4.24
C GLU A 92 2.28 7.68 5.63
N PRO A 93 1.22 8.50 5.83
CA PRO A 93 0.42 8.42 7.05
C PRO A 93 -0.29 7.07 7.03
N GLY A 94 0.23 6.13 7.82
CA GLY A 94 -0.32 4.79 7.93
C GLY A 94 -1.83 4.81 8.07
N LEU A 95 -2.50 3.88 7.40
CA LEU A 95 -3.94 3.61 7.40
C LEU A 95 -4.62 3.74 8.78
N THR A 96 -3.86 3.60 9.87
CA THR A 96 -4.25 3.82 11.27
C THR A 96 -4.59 5.28 11.62
N VAL A 97 -3.91 6.28 11.03
CA VAL A 97 -4.17 7.71 11.25
C VAL A 97 -5.47 8.15 10.58
N GLY A 98 -5.75 7.61 9.38
CA GLY A 98 -7.02 7.86 8.68
C GLY A 98 -8.23 7.29 9.43
N LEU A 99 -8.11 6.06 9.95
CA LEU A 99 -9.19 5.42 10.71
C LEU A 99 -9.50 6.15 12.02
N THR A 100 -8.46 6.61 12.73
CA THR A 100 -8.63 7.33 14.00
C THR A 100 -9.28 8.70 13.80
N LEU A 101 -8.89 9.46 12.77
CA LEU A 101 -9.54 10.73 12.44
C LEU A 101 -11.01 10.53 12.03
N ALA A 102 -11.32 9.50 11.25
CA ALA A 102 -12.71 9.18 10.87
C ALA A 102 -13.59 8.83 12.09
N LEU A 103 -13.06 8.06 13.05
CA LEU A 103 -13.78 7.73 14.29
C LEU A 103 -13.99 8.96 15.19
N ILE A 104 -12.99 9.85 15.28
CA ILE A 104 -13.11 11.10 16.05
C ILE A 104 -14.18 12.01 15.43
N LEU A 105 -14.18 12.17 14.09
CA LEU A 105 -15.17 13.00 13.39
C LEU A 105 -16.59 12.45 13.54
N THR A 106 -16.77 11.13 13.43
CA THR A 106 -18.09 10.50 13.62
C THR A 106 -18.60 10.67 15.05
N LEU A 107 -17.73 10.51 16.06
CA LEU A 107 -18.09 10.74 17.46
C LEU A 107 -18.49 12.20 17.73
N LEU A 108 -17.75 13.17 17.18
CA LEU A 108 -18.07 14.60 17.32
C LEU A 108 -19.41 14.96 16.70
N LEU A 109 -19.73 14.42 15.52
CA LEU A 109 -21.03 14.63 14.88
C LEU A 109 -22.18 14.03 15.70
N LEU A 110 -22.01 12.82 16.23
CA LEU A 110 -23.01 12.19 17.11
C LEU A 110 -23.26 13.00 18.38
N LEU A 111 -22.19 13.52 19.01
CA LEU A 111 -22.32 14.39 20.18
C LEU A 111 -23.04 15.70 19.85
N ALA A 112 -22.74 16.33 18.71
CA ALA A 112 -23.42 17.54 18.28
C ALA A 112 -24.93 17.30 18.05
N VAL A 113 -25.30 16.20 17.41
CA VAL A 113 -26.71 15.80 17.22
C VAL A 113 -27.38 15.55 18.57
N LEU A 114 -26.73 14.85 19.50
CA LEU A 114 -27.31 14.60 20.83
C LEU A 114 -27.53 15.89 21.62
N VAL A 115 -26.58 16.84 21.57
CA VAL A 115 -26.71 18.16 22.22
C VAL A 115 -27.87 18.94 21.61
N THR A 116 -27.98 19.01 20.29
CA THR A 116 -29.07 19.73 19.62
C THR A 116 -30.45 19.13 19.94
N VAL A 117 -30.57 17.80 19.97
CA VAL A 117 -31.79 17.11 20.39
C VAL A 117 -32.12 17.40 21.85
N LEU A 118 -31.13 17.35 22.75
CA LEU A 118 -31.31 17.62 24.17
C LEU A 118 -31.73 19.08 24.41
N LEU A 119 -31.12 20.04 23.73
CA LEU A 119 -31.50 21.46 23.81
C LEU A 119 -32.92 21.67 23.29
N SER A 120 -33.29 21.03 22.18
CA SER A 120 -34.65 21.07 21.64
C SER A 120 -35.67 20.46 22.60
N TYR A 121 -35.32 19.34 23.23
CA TYR A 121 -36.14 18.69 24.26
C TYR A 121 -36.33 19.58 25.49
N ILE A 122 -35.24 20.17 26.00
CA ILE A 122 -35.29 21.11 27.15
C ILE A 122 -36.12 22.35 26.78
N ALA A 123 -35.94 22.91 25.59
CA ALA A 123 -36.70 24.06 25.10
C ALA A 123 -38.19 23.75 25.00
N ARG A 124 -38.56 22.60 24.42
CA ARG A 124 -39.96 22.16 24.34
C ARG A 124 -40.56 21.96 25.74
N ARG A 125 -39.84 21.30 26.65
CA ARG A 125 -40.30 21.07 28.03
C ARG A 125 -40.44 22.38 28.82
N ARG A 126 -39.55 23.36 28.60
CA ARG A 126 -39.67 24.72 29.17
C ARG A 126 -40.89 25.45 28.61
N HIS A 127 -41.16 25.37 27.30
CA HIS A 127 -42.34 25.95 26.68
C HIS A 127 -43.65 25.35 27.21
N GLU A 128 -43.72 24.02 27.36
CA GLU A 128 -44.87 23.33 27.94
C GLU A 128 -45.11 23.76 29.39
N ARG A 129 -44.04 23.86 30.20
CA ARG A 129 -44.14 24.38 31.57
C ARG A 129 -44.61 25.84 31.61
N GLN A 130 -44.08 26.71 30.76
CA GLN A 130 -44.51 28.11 30.72
C GLN A 130 -45.97 28.26 30.27
N ARG A 131 -46.44 27.46 29.31
CA ARG A 131 -47.86 27.41 28.94
C ARG A 131 -48.74 26.95 30.09
N TYR A 132 -48.33 25.92 30.81
CA TYR A 132 -49.08 25.42 31.96
C TYR A 132 -49.14 26.48 33.09
N VAL A 133 -48.01 27.09 33.45
CA VAL A 133 -47.97 28.16 34.46
C VAL A 133 -48.81 29.36 34.03
N GLY A 134 -48.71 29.80 32.76
CA GLY A 134 -49.53 30.89 32.24
C GLY A 134 -51.03 30.59 32.27
N LEU A 135 -51.43 29.35 31.95
CA LEU A 135 -52.83 28.92 32.00
C LEU A 135 -53.35 28.85 33.44
N VAL A 136 -52.55 28.38 34.41
CA VAL A 136 -52.90 28.37 35.83
C VAL A 136 -53.04 29.80 36.38
N VAL A 137 -52.10 30.71 36.08
CA VAL A 137 -52.19 32.12 36.49
C VAL A 137 -53.42 32.80 35.90
N TYR A 138 -53.72 32.56 34.62
CA TYR A 138 -54.93 33.09 33.98
C TYR A 138 -56.21 32.61 34.68
N LEU A 139 -56.32 31.31 34.97
CA LEU A 139 -57.48 30.76 35.68
C LEU A 139 -57.64 31.32 37.10
N LEU A 140 -56.53 31.55 37.82
CA LEU A 140 -56.55 32.14 39.16
C LEU A 140 -56.93 33.63 39.16
N LEU A 141 -56.60 34.38 38.10
CA LEU A 141 -56.97 35.80 37.96
C LEU A 141 -58.39 36.00 37.41
N ALA A 142 -58.95 34.99 36.75
CA ALA A 142 -60.29 35.03 36.15
C ALA A 142 -61.41 34.48 37.06
N ALA A 143 -61.09 34.06 38.28
CA ALA A 143 -62.01 33.59 39.32
C ALA A 143 -62.17 34.64 40.43
#